data_AF-A0AAW6ST59-F1
#
_entry.id   AF-A0AAW6ST59-F1
#
_cell.length_a   1.000
_cell.length_b   1.000
_cell.length_c   1.000
_cell.angle_alpha   90.00
_cell.angle_beta   90.00
_cell.angle_gamma   90.00
#
_symmetry.space_group_name_H-M   'P 1'
#
loop_
_entity.id
_entity.type
_entity.pdbx_description
1 polymer ?
#
loop_
_entity_poly.entity_id
_entity_poly.type
_entity_poly.pdbx_seq_one_letter_code
_entity_poly.pdbx_strand_id
1 'polypeptide(L)' 'MKLYTLKRQFNGYKKGTQFYLIAESEFIGVKEFVLRTKDLKYSISVNESELLKNFFHKGNFFME' A
#
# COMPACT_ATOMS: atom_id res chain seq x y z
N MET A 1 6.56 8.60 -5.95
CA MET A 1 5.76 7.91 -4.89
C MET A 1 6.02 6.41 -4.95
N LYS A 2 6.08 5.68 -3.83
CA LYS A 2 6.25 4.21 -3.86
C LYS A 2 4.96 3.55 -4.35
N LEU A 3 5.06 2.54 -5.22
CA LEU A 3 3.91 1.81 -5.75
C LEU A 3 3.88 0.37 -5.20
N TYR A 4 2.75 -0.01 -4.61
CA TYR A 4 2.48 -1.34 -4.09
C TYR A 4 1.40 -2.03 -4.90
N THR A 5 1.50 -3.34 -5.07
CA THR A 5 0.49 -4.15 -5.78
C THR A 5 0.08 -5.34 -4.90
N LEU A 6 -1.22 -5.64 -4.87
CA LEU A 6 -1.74 -6.77 -4.10
C LEU A 6 -1.30 -8.12 -4.68
N LYS A 7 -0.70 -8.95 -3.83
CA LYS A 7 -0.35 -10.36 -4.11
C LYS A 7 -1.57 -11.28 -4.11
N ARG A 8 -2.60 -10.92 -3.33
CA ARG A 8 -3.82 -11.70 -3.09
C ARG A 8 -5.00 -10.78 -2.79
N GLN A 9 -6.20 -11.32 -2.79
CA GLN A 9 -7.39 -10.57 -2.35
C GLN A 9 -7.21 -10.16 -0.88
N PHE A 10 -7.48 -8.90 -0.57
CA PHE A 10 -7.30 -8.33 0.76
C PHE A 10 -8.21 -7.12 0.94
N ASN A 11 -8.92 -7.06 2.07
CA ASN A 11 -9.81 -5.96 2.44
C ASN A 11 -10.78 -5.50 1.34
N GLY A 12 -11.41 -6.46 0.65
CA GLY A 12 -12.35 -6.20 -0.46
C GLY A 12 -11.71 -5.90 -1.82
N TYR A 13 -10.39 -5.72 -1.89
CA TYR A 13 -9.67 -5.48 -3.15
C TYR A 13 -9.14 -6.77 -3.77
N LYS A 14 -9.28 -6.88 -5.09
CA LYS A 14 -8.78 -8.04 -5.86
C LYS A 14 -7.25 -8.04 -5.97
N LYS A 15 -6.68 -9.24 -6.17
CA LYS A 15 -5.27 -9.42 -6.54
C LYS A 15 -4.92 -8.52 -7.74
N GLY A 16 -3.73 -7.92 -7.72
CA GLY A 16 -3.25 -7.04 -8.79
C GLY A 16 -3.70 -5.58 -8.67
N THR A 17 -4.59 -5.23 -7.74
CA THR A 17 -4.93 -3.82 -7.45
C THR A 17 -3.67 -3.06 -7.03
N GLN A 18 -3.49 -1.86 -7.58
CA GLN A 18 -2.31 -1.03 -7.37
C GLN A 18 -2.63 0.13 -6.43
N PHE A 19 -1.67 0.43 -5.54
CA PHE A 19 -1.78 1.49 -4.56
C PHE A 19 -0.50 2.32 -4.48
N TYR A 20 -0.66 3.62 -4.32
CA TYR A 20 0.42 4.53 -3.94
C TYR A 20 0.56 4.56 -2.43
N LEU A 21 1.79 4.50 -1.92
CA LEU A 21 2.07 4.86 -0.54
C LEU A 21 2.01 6.39 -0.40
N ILE A 22 1.10 6.87 0.45
CA ILE A 22 0.86 8.31 0.65
C ILE A 22 1.25 8.78 2.04
N ALA A 23 1.31 7.89 3.03
CA ALA A 23 1.82 8.18 4.36
C ALA A 23 2.44 6.92 4.98
N GLU A 24 3.46 7.14 5.80
CA GLU A 24 4.16 6.14 6.61
C GLU A 24 4.41 6.78 7.99
N SER A 25 4.10 6.05 9.06
CA SER A 25 4.29 6.51 10.44
C SER A 25 4.83 5.37 11.29
N GLU A 26 5.67 5.70 12.26
CA GLU A 26 6.15 4.78 13.28
C GLU A 26 6.00 5.43 14.66
N PHE A 27 5.33 4.73 15.59
CA PHE A 27 5.16 5.17 16.96
C PHE A 27 5.40 4.02 17.93
N ILE A 28 6.40 4.17 18.81
CA ILE A 28 6.80 3.15 19.81
C ILE A 28 6.97 1.75 19.16
N GLY A 29 7.66 1.70 18.01
CA GLY A 29 7.93 0.45 17.28
C GLY A 29 6.74 -0.13 16.50
N VAL A 30 5.60 0.55 16.47
CA VAL A 30 4.46 0.18 15.63
C VAL A 30 4.51 1.01 14.35
N LYS A 31 4.61 0.34 13.19
CA LYS A 31 4.57 0.99 11.87
C LYS A 31 3.22 0.85 11.21
N GLU A 32 2.72 1.97 10.70
CA GLU A 32 1.50 2.07 9.92
C GLU A 32 1.74 2.75 8.56
N PHE A 33 1.03 2.28 7.55
CA PHE A 33 1.16 2.72 6.18
C PHE A 33 -0.22 3.03 5.62
N VAL A 34 -0.36 4.19 4.98
CA VAL A 34 -1.58 4.56 4.24
C VAL A 34 -1.33 4.41 2.75
N LEU A 35 -2.11 3.53 2.14
CA LEU A 35 -2.09 3.19 0.73
C LEU A 35 -3.33 3.74 0.04
N ARG A 36 -3.19 4.45 -1.07
CA ARG A 36 -4.31 4.99 -1.87
C ARG A 36 -4.39 4.30 -3.22
N THR A 37 -5.58 3.94 -3.69
CA THR A 37 -5.77 3.32 -5.00
C THR A 37 -5.21 4.21 -6.11
N LYS A 38 -4.77 3.60 -7.21
CA LYS A 38 -4.19 4.34 -8.34
C LYS A 38 -5.16 5.37 -8.94
N ASP A 39 -6.45 5.07 -8.93
CA ASP A 39 -7.54 5.97 -9.33
C ASP A 39 -7.85 7.07 -8.28
N LEU A 40 -7.13 7.10 -7.18
CA LEU A 40 -7.22 8.06 -6.08
C LEU A 40 -8.58 8.08 -5.35
N LYS A 41 -9.49 7.12 -5.54
CA LYS A 41 -10.81 7.15 -4.89
C LYS A 41 -10.80 6.61 -3.46
N TYR A 42 -9.98 5.60 -3.18
CA TYR A 42 -10.03 4.90 -1.90
C TYR A 42 -8.66 4.81 -1.24
N SER A 43 -8.66 4.76 0.10
CA SER A 43 -7.46 4.57 0.90
C SER A 43 -7.64 3.42 1.88
N ILE A 44 -6.52 2.81 2.26
CA ILE A 44 -6.46 1.73 3.25
C ILE A 44 -5.24 1.95 4.13
N SER A 45 -5.43 1.82 5.45
CA SER A 45 -4.35 1.76 6.42
C SER A 45 -3.99 0.30 6.68
N VAL A 46 -2.70 -0.01 6.69
CA VAL A 46 -2.17 -1.35 6.97
C VAL A 46 -0.96 -1.24 7.90
N ASN A 47 -0.75 -2.24 8.75
CA ASN A 47 0.49 -2.36 9.51
C ASN A 47 1.61 -3.02 8.68
N GLU A 48 2.83 -3.06 9.22
CA GLU A 48 3.99 -3.66 8.54
C GLU A 48 3.77 -5.14 8.14
N SER A 49 3.22 -5.94 9.04
CA SER A 49 2.97 -7.37 8.79
C SER A 49 1.97 -7.57 7.65
N GLU A 50 0.91 -6.77 7.60
CA GLU A 50 -0.07 -6.79 6.52
C GLU A 50 0.53 -6.30 5.20
N LEU A 51 1.37 -5.26 5.23
CA LEU A 51 2.05 -4.76 4.05
C LEU A 51 2.93 -5.85 3.43
N LEU A 52 3.78 -6.49 4.23
CA LEU A 52 4.71 -7.54 3.78
C LEU A 52 3.96 -8.78 3.26
N LYS A 53 2.90 -9.20 3.96
CA LYS A 53 2.11 -10.39 3.62
C LYS A 53 1.27 -10.19 2.36
N ASN A 54 0.66 -9.02 2.18
CA ASN A 54 -0.35 -8.81 1.15
C ASN A 54 0.15 -8.07 -0.09
N PHE A 55 1.25 -7.32 -0.01
CA PHE A 55 1.70 -6.43 -1.08
C PHE A 55 3.14 -6.72 -1.52
N PHE A 56 3.45 -6.44 -2.78
CA PHE A 56 4.83 -6.33 -3.26
C PHE A 56 5.09 -4.91 -3.76
N HIS A 57 6.29 -4.41 -3.47
CA HIS A 57 6.76 -3.12 -3.97
C HIS A 57 7.15 -3.27 -5.45
N LYS A 58 6.55 -2.46 -6.32
CA LYS A 58 6.81 -2.50 -7.76
C LYS A 58 7.93 -1.55 -8.20
N GLY A 59 8.37 -0.64 -7.32
CA GLY A 59 9.37 0.40 -7.59
C GLY A 59 8.86 1.82 -7.35
N ASN A 60 9.74 2.80 -7.55
CA ASN A 60 9.39 4.21 -7.49
C ASN A 60 8.63 4.61 -8.76
N PHE A 61 7.41 5.13 -8.58
CA PHE A 61 6.69 5.81 -9.66
C PHE A 61 7.14 7.27 -9.71
N PHE A 62 7.81 7.64 -10.81
CA PHE A 62 8.13 9.02 -11.16
C PHE A 62 7.00 9.54 -12.05
N MET A 63 6.43 10.71 -11.72
CA MET A 63 5.63 11.45 -12.69
C MET A 63 6.63 12.21 -13.57
N GLU A 64 6.72 11.83 -14.85
CA GLU A 64 7.23 12.71 -15.91
C GLU A 64 6.20 13.80 -16.21
#